data_AF-A0A3D4Q6R2-F1
#
_entry.id   AF-A0A3D4Q6R2-F1
#
_cell.length_a   1.000
_cell.length_b   1.000
_cell.length_c   1.000
_cell.angle_alpha   90.00
_cell.angle_beta   90.00
_cell.angle_gamma   90.00
#
_symmetry.space_group_name_H-M   'P 1'
#
loop_
_entity.id
_entity.type
_entity.pdbx_description
1 polymer ?
#
loop_
_entity_poly.entity_id
_entity_poly.type
_entity_poly.pdbx_seq_one_letter_code
_entity_poly.pdbx_strand_id
1 'polypeptide(L)'
;MDLQQLLSSLTPEIYQNLKRAVELGKWPDGNRLSADQRQLCMQAVIAYEHKNLPPEQHTGYIPPEPHTYCGDDDHEHDHEPQDKPIKWVE
;
A
#
# COMPACT_ATOMS: atom_id res chain seq x y z
N MET A 1 -8.46 19.55 10.16
CA MET A 1 -9.49 18.50 10.31
C MET A 1 -8.96 17.46 11.26
N ASP A 2 -9.77 17.09 12.26
CA ASP A 2 -9.41 16.10 13.28
C ASP A 2 -9.59 14.68 12.70
N LEU A 3 -8.48 14.04 12.35
CA LEU A 3 -8.48 12.72 11.70
C LEU A 3 -9.02 11.62 12.62
N GLN A 4 -9.00 11.85 13.95
CA GLN A 4 -9.65 10.96 14.92
C GLN A 4 -11.16 10.84 14.69
N GLN A 5 -11.82 11.95 14.32
CA GLN A 5 -13.26 11.92 14.01
C GLN A 5 -13.56 11.14 12.73
N LEU A 6 -12.61 11.18 11.78
CA LEU A 6 -12.67 10.48 10.51
C LEU A 6 -12.45 8.97 10.68
N LEU A 7 -11.51 8.59 11.55
CA LEU A 7 -11.28 7.21 11.98
C LEU A 7 -12.51 6.60 12.67
N SER A 8 -13.20 7.36 13.52
CA SER A 8 -14.42 6.90 14.21
C SER A 8 -15.62 6.73 13.26
N SER A 9 -15.60 7.37 12.09
CA SER A 9 -16.67 7.31 11.09
C SER A 9 -16.24 6.56 9.82
N LEU A 10 -15.27 5.64 9.91
CA LEU A 10 -14.75 4.89 8.75
C LEU A 10 -15.84 4.02 8.11
N THR A 11 -16.61 4.63 7.22
CA THR A 11 -17.51 3.95 6.30
C THR A 11 -16.73 3.50 5.06
N PRO A 12 -17.22 2.49 4.31
CA PRO A 12 -16.59 2.09 3.05
C PRO A 12 -16.44 3.25 2.06
N GLU A 13 -17.37 4.22 2.07
CA GLU A 13 -17.29 5.43 1.24
C GLU A 13 -16.11 6.33 1.64
N ILE A 14 -15.91 6.54 2.93
CA ILE A 14 -14.80 7.35 3.46
C ILE A 14 -13.46 6.68 3.17
N TYR A 15 -13.37 5.36 3.33
CA TYR A 15 -12.19 4.59 2.94
C TYR A 15 -11.83 4.80 1.45
N GLN A 16 -12.80 4.71 0.54
CA GLN A 16 -12.57 4.92 -0.90
C GLN A 16 -12.08 6.35 -1.19
N ASN A 17 -12.64 7.35 -0.53
CA ASN A 17 -12.20 8.73 -0.67
C ASN A 17 -10.79 8.96 -0.14
N LEU A 18 -10.44 8.36 1.01
CA LEU A 18 -9.08 8.42 1.56
C LEU A 18 -8.06 7.76 0.64
N LYS A 19 -8.38 6.57 0.11
CA LYS A 19 -7.53 5.85 -0.84
C LYS A 19 -7.25 6.71 -2.07
N ARG A 20 -8.30 7.25 -2.69
CA ARG A 20 -8.19 8.16 -3.83
C ARG A 20 -7.38 9.42 -3.52
N ALA A 21 -7.56 10.00 -2.33
CA ALA A 21 -6.83 11.20 -1.93
C ALA A 21 -5.32 10.93 -1.76
N VAL A 22 -4.96 9.75 -1.25
CA VAL A 22 -3.56 9.31 -1.10
C VAL A 22 -2.93 9.00 -2.47
N GLU A 23 -3.67 8.37 -3.38
CA GLU A 23 -3.22 8.09 -4.75
C GLU A 23 -2.98 9.36 -5.56
N LEU A 24 -3.89 10.34 -5.46
CA LEU A 24 -3.80 11.59 -6.23
C LEU A 24 -3.01 12.70 -5.52
N GLY A 25 -2.72 12.54 -4.23
CA GLY A 25 -2.10 13.59 -3.40
C GLY A 25 -2.97 14.84 -3.19
N LYS A 26 -4.29 14.73 -3.40
CA LYS A 26 -5.25 15.82 -3.29
C LYS A 26 -6.58 15.32 -2.73
N TRP A 27 -7.22 16.15 -1.91
CA TRP A 27 -8.58 15.95 -1.46
C TRP A 27 -9.57 16.00 -2.64
N PRO A 28 -10.77 15.40 -2.53
CA PRO A 28 -11.81 15.49 -3.57
C PRO A 28 -12.24 16.93 -3.85
N ASP A 29 -12.05 17.82 -2.88
CA ASP A 29 -12.26 19.26 -2.96
C ASP A 29 -11.21 19.99 -3.84
N GLY A 30 -10.15 19.29 -4.29
CA GLY A 30 -9.07 19.85 -5.11
C GLY A 30 -7.88 20.39 -4.31
N ASN A 31 -8.04 20.54 -3.00
CA ASN A 31 -6.97 20.96 -2.10
C ASN A 31 -5.85 19.91 -2.00
N ARG A 32 -4.58 20.35 -1.94
CA ARG A 32 -3.44 19.43 -1.81
C ARG A 32 -3.40 18.78 -0.42
N LEU A 33 -3.02 17.51 -0.39
CA LEU A 33 -2.82 16.75 0.83
C LEU A 33 -1.45 17.07 1.41
N SER A 34 -1.37 17.49 2.68
CA SER A 34 -0.06 17.67 3.33
C SER A 34 0.62 16.32 3.58
N ALA A 35 1.93 16.33 3.81
CA ALA A 35 2.68 15.10 4.11
C ALA A 35 2.15 14.38 5.36
N ASP A 36 1.92 15.12 6.46
CA ASP A 36 1.36 14.56 7.69
C ASP A 36 -0.05 14.01 7.48
N GLN A 37 -0.89 14.74 6.74
CA GLN A 37 -2.24 14.28 6.41
C GLN A 37 -2.21 13.01 5.56
N ARG A 38 -1.29 12.93 4.59
CA ARG A 38 -1.11 11.75 3.74
C ARG A 38 -0.72 10.54 4.57
N GLN A 39 0.24 10.70 5.49
CA GLN A 39 0.69 9.62 6.36
C GLN A 39 -0.46 9.10 7.23
N LEU A 40 -1.22 10.02 7.83
CA LEU A 40 -2.38 9.69 8.66
C LEU A 40 -3.50 9.00 7.85
N CYS A 41 -3.82 9.51 6.65
CA CYS A 41 -4.80 8.88 5.77
C CYS A 41 -4.37 7.47 5.37
N MET A 42 -3.07 7.28 5.11
CA MET A 42 -2.53 5.96 4.76
C MET A 42 -2.64 4.98 5.93
N GLN A 43 -2.32 5.41 7.16
CA GLN A 43 -2.53 4.59 8.36
C GLN A 43 -4.00 4.21 8.56
N ALA A 44 -4.93 5.15 8.31
CA ALA A 44 -6.36 4.88 8.40
C ALA A 44 -6.85 3.84 7.38
N VAL A 45 -6.39 3.95 6.13
CA VAL A 45 -6.68 2.99 5.04
C VAL A 45 -6.18 1.60 5.45
N ILE A 46 -4.93 1.47 5.87
CA ILE A 46 -4.33 0.19 6.28
C ILE A 46 -5.11 -0.42 7.45
N ALA A 47 -5.44 0.37 8.48
CA ALA A 47 -6.19 -0.10 9.64
C ALA A 47 -7.62 -0.57 9.28
N TYR A 48 -8.25 0.05 8.29
CA TYR A 48 -9.55 -0.37 7.78
C TYR A 48 -9.45 -1.68 7.00
N GLU A 49 -8.46 -1.81 6.10
CA GLU A 49 -8.24 -3.00 5.29
C GLU A 49 -7.97 -4.22 6.15
N HIS A 50 -7.12 -4.09 7.17
CA HIS A 50 -6.82 -5.18 8.09
C HIS A 50 -8.05 -5.66 8.89
N LYS A 51 -9.07 -4.82 9.06
CA LYS A 51 -10.29 -5.18 9.81
C LYS A 51 -11.41 -5.72 8.93
N ASN A 52 -11.50 -5.28 7.67
CA ASN A 52 -12.68 -5.49 6.83
C ASN A 52 -12.40 -6.31 5.56
N LEU A 53 -11.14 -6.41 5.13
CA LEU A 53 -10.77 -6.97 3.84
C LEU A 53 -9.74 -8.12 3.99
N PRO A 54 -9.80 -9.14 3.13
CA PRO A 54 -8.76 -10.16 3.08
C PRO A 54 -7.43 -9.57 2.60
N PRO A 55 -6.28 -10.18 2.96
CA PRO A 55 -4.94 -9.67 2.63
C PRO A 55 -4.75 -9.43 1.13
N GLU A 56 -5.35 -10.27 0.29
CA GLU A 56 -5.31 -10.17 -1.18
C GLU A 56 -5.89 -8.86 -1.73
N GLN A 57 -6.75 -8.19 -0.94
CA GLN A 57 -7.37 -6.91 -1.30
C GLN A 57 -6.72 -5.72 -0.60
N HIS A 58 -5.68 -5.94 0.22
CA HIS A 58 -4.96 -4.86 0.89
C HIS A 58 -4.15 -4.06 -0.12
N THR A 59 -4.06 -2.76 0.13
CA THR A 59 -3.25 -1.88 -0.72
C THR A 59 -1.77 -2.26 -0.57
N GLY A 60 -1.10 -2.51 -1.69
CA GLY A 60 0.30 -2.96 -1.68
C GLY A 60 0.48 -4.46 -1.39
N TYR A 61 -0.57 -5.27 -1.47
CA TYR A 61 -0.44 -6.72 -1.43
C TYR A 61 0.46 -7.22 -2.56
N ILE A 62 1.49 -7.98 -2.19
CA ILE A 62 2.38 -8.70 -3.11
C ILE A 62 2.13 -10.18 -2.84
N PRO A 63 1.63 -10.95 -3.82
CA PRO A 63 1.45 -12.38 -3.64
C PRO A 63 2.82 -13.00 -3.36
N PRO A 64 2.95 -13.87 -2.34
CA PRO A 64 4.19 -14.58 -2.14
C PRO A 64 4.49 -15.41 -3.39
N GLU A 65 5.70 -15.30 -3.91
CA GLU A 65 6.16 -16.29 -4.88
C GLU A 65 6.12 -17.67 -4.21
N PRO A 66 5.87 -18.76 -4.96
CA PRO A 66 5.95 -20.11 -4.43
C PRO A 66 7.42 -20.45 -4.09
N HIS A 67 7.97 -19.81 -3.05
CA HIS A 67 9.27 -20.15 -2.52
C HIS A 67 9.10 -21.33 -1.56
N THR A 68 9.96 -22.33 -1.71
CA THR A 68 10.04 -23.45 -0.79
C THR A 68 10.46 -22.89 0.58
N TYR A 69 9.63 -23.06 1.61
CA TYR A 69 10.01 -23.04 3.03
C TYR A 69 11.14 -22.04 3.42
N CYS A 70 10.79 -20.79 3.73
CA CYS A 70 11.70 -19.89 4.44
C CYS A 70 11.71 -20.27 5.93
N GLY A 71 12.43 -21.35 6.28
CA GLY A 71 12.50 -21.86 7.65
C GLY A 71 13.84 -22.48 8.06
N ASP A 72 14.81 -22.61 7.15
CA ASP A 72 16.15 -23.10 7.49
C ASP A 72 17.22 -22.07 7.11
N ASP A 73 18.01 -21.72 8.12
CA ASP A 73 19.15 -20.81 8.13
C ASP A 73 20.35 -21.45 7.39
N ASP A 74 20.19 -21.89 6.14
CA ASP A 74 21.33 -22.41 5.33
C ASP A 74 21.09 -22.45 3.80
N HIS A 75 20.02 -21.86 3.28
CA HIS A 75 19.82 -21.82 1.82
C HIS A 75 20.41 -20.54 1.22
N GLU A 76 21.57 -20.65 0.58
CA GLU A 76 22.03 -19.68 -0.42
C GLU A 76 20.96 -19.59 -1.51
N HIS A 77 20.16 -18.52 -1.45
CA HIS A 77 19.27 -18.17 -2.54
C HIS A 77 20.12 -17.68 -3.71
N ASP A 78 20.44 -18.59 -4.64
CA ASP A 78 20.89 -18.25 -5.98
C ASP A 78 19.71 -17.60 -6.73
N HIS A 79 19.43 -16.34 -6.37
CA HIS A 79 18.68 -15.45 -7.24
C HIS A 79 19.65 -15.06 -8.34
N GLU A 80 19.64 -15.78 -9.47
CA GLU A 80 20.29 -15.25 -10.67
C GLU A 80 19.78 -13.82 -10.89
N PRO A 81 20.65 -12.80 -10.83
CA PRO A 81 20.25 -11.44 -11.12
C PRO A 81 19.93 -11.39 -12.61
N GLN A 82 18.65 -11.51 -12.95
CA GLN A 82 18.18 -11.35 -14.32
C GLN A 82 18.15 -9.87 -14.75
N ASP A 83 19.15 -9.08 -14.33
CA ASP A 83 19.52 -7.82 -14.93
C ASP A 83 20.31 -8.11 -16.22
N LYS A 84 19.61 -8.62 -17.23
CA LYS A 84 20.15 -8.66 -18.60
C LYS A 84 20.13 -7.22 -19.10
N PRO A 85 21.30 -6.56 -19.28
CA PRO A 85 21.31 -5.18 -19.73
C PRO A 85 20.64 -5.08 -21.11
N ILE A 86 19.66 -4.18 -21.22
CA ILE A 86 19.03 -3.82 -22.48
C ILE A 86 20.12 -3.30 -23.42
N LYS A 87 20.33 -4.02 -24.53
CA LYS A 87 21.26 -3.61 -25.58
C LYS A 87 20.63 -2.45 -26.34
N TRP A 88 21.05 -1.24 -26.04
CA TRP A 88 20.72 -0.08 -26.86
C TRP A 88 21.32 -0.28 -28.25
N VAL A 89 20.50 -0.14 -29.29
CA VAL A 89 20.96 -0.08 -30.68
C VAL A 89 21.13 1.41 -30.99
N GLU A 90 22.35 1.81 -31.33
CA GLU A 90 22.66 3.13 -31.90
C GLU A 90 22.19 3.23 -33.35
#